data_AF-A0A537WDZ5-F1
#
_entry.id   AF-A0A537WDZ5-F1
#
_cell.length_a   1.000
_cell.length_b   1.000
_cell.length_c   1.000
_cell.angle_alpha   90.00
_cell.angle_beta   90.00
_cell.angle_gamma   90.00
#
_symmetry.space_group_name_H-M   'P 1'
#
loop_
_entity.id
_entity.type
_entity.pdbx_description
1 polymer ?
#
loop_
_entity_poly.entity_id
_entity_poly.type
_entity_poly.pdbx_seq_one_letter_code
_entity_poly.pdbx_strand_id
1 'polypeptide(L)'
;MSAAARELVSTRLADQRRHQIRLTRKRMTWWIPLIFVVGLCVTVYGLVPSIVVYREGRSAGHLVLFGVFTVFFGWAVGLWLLGPFLFRPRIVPCFARELGPYGGETMTAFRRGRALYRESAAVDRLAENLGVKPLSAFGFGDDYYEQEIRWHPASEGLTTIEALQRGLASLTVPSRGVAEDLQALASVVRTAAEQSVDFSLVLRLHAKDSMQVVRTREVRQGSFW
;
A
#
# COMPACT_ATOMS: atom_id res chain seq x y z
N MET A 1 6.68 -14.98 -27.59
CA MET A 1 5.52 -14.13 -27.18
C MET A 1 5.42 -12.94 -28.15
N SER A 2 4.32 -12.84 -28.90
CA SER A 2 4.09 -11.81 -29.93
C SER A 2 4.09 -10.39 -29.33
N ALA A 3 4.58 -9.39 -30.08
CA ALA A 3 4.59 -7.98 -29.67
C ALA A 3 3.18 -7.48 -29.33
N ALA A 4 2.16 -7.94 -30.06
CA ALA A 4 0.76 -7.62 -29.80
C ALA A 4 0.26 -8.14 -28.43
N ALA A 5 0.75 -9.30 -27.99
CA ALA A 5 0.39 -9.84 -26.67
C ALA A 5 1.05 -9.04 -25.52
N ARG A 6 2.22 -8.45 -25.75
CA ARG A 6 2.90 -7.57 -24.77
C ARG A 6 2.18 -6.24 -24.62
N GLU A 7 1.74 -5.65 -25.73
CA GLU A 7 1.00 -4.39 -25.73
C GLU A 7 -0.39 -4.54 -25.08
N LEU A 8 -1.05 -5.68 -25.29
CA LEU A 8 -2.36 -5.98 -24.67
C LEU A 8 -2.26 -6.20 -23.15
N VAL A 9 -1.14 -6.77 -22.67
CA VAL A 9 -0.90 -6.97 -21.24
C VAL A 9 -0.51 -5.64 -20.57
N SER A 10 0.36 -4.84 -21.19
CA SER A 10 0.77 -3.54 -20.63
C SER A 10 -0.39 -2.54 -20.58
N THR A 11 -1.24 -2.52 -21.61
CA THR A 11 -2.44 -1.67 -21.65
C THR A 11 -3.49 -2.12 -20.63
N ARG A 12 -3.74 -3.43 -20.48
CA ARG A 12 -4.64 -3.96 -19.42
C ARG A 12 -4.14 -3.63 -18.01
N LEU A 13 -2.83 -3.71 -17.77
CA LEU A 13 -2.25 -3.36 -16.47
C LEU A 13 -2.32 -1.85 -16.21
N ALA A 14 -2.04 -1.02 -17.21
CA ALA A 14 -2.20 0.44 -17.11
C ALA A 14 -3.67 0.84 -16.87
N ASP A 15 -4.62 0.15 -17.51
CA ASP A 15 -6.04 0.40 -17.33
C ASP A 15 -6.59 -0.18 -16.02
N GLN A 16 -6.14 -1.34 -15.55
CA GLN A 16 -6.42 -1.81 -14.19
C GLN A 16 -5.90 -0.82 -13.15
N ARG A 17 -4.68 -0.31 -13.31
CA ARG A 17 -4.10 0.69 -12.40
C ARG A 17 -4.89 1.99 -12.42
N ARG A 18 -5.30 2.48 -13.60
CA ARG A 18 -6.15 3.67 -13.75
C ARG A 18 -7.55 3.44 -13.19
N HIS A 19 -8.12 2.25 -13.34
CA HIS A 19 -9.43 1.90 -12.81
C HIS A 19 -9.40 1.75 -11.29
N GLN A 20 -8.33 1.16 -10.73
CA GLN A 20 -8.07 1.10 -9.29
C GLN A 20 -7.95 2.51 -8.71
N ILE A 21 -7.13 3.39 -9.30
CA ILE A 21 -7.00 4.81 -8.88
C ILE A 21 -8.36 5.55 -8.96
N ARG A 22 -9.16 5.28 -10.01
CA ARG A 22 -10.49 5.89 -10.16
C ARG A 22 -11.46 5.37 -9.11
N LEU A 23 -11.44 4.09 -8.76
CA LEU A 23 -12.28 3.52 -7.71
C LEU A 23 -11.89 4.04 -6.32
N THR A 24 -10.58 4.19 -6.05
CA THR A 24 -10.09 4.88 -4.84
C THR A 24 -10.64 6.30 -4.78
N ARG A 25 -10.69 6.99 -5.91
CA ARG A 25 -11.14 8.39 -6.00
C ARG A 25 -12.66 8.56 -6.08
N LYS A 26 -13.44 7.58 -6.53
CA LYS A 26 -14.90 7.75 -6.74
C LYS A 26 -15.73 7.49 -5.49
N ARG A 27 -15.36 6.52 -4.65
CA ARG A 27 -16.19 6.15 -3.48
C ARG A 27 -15.72 6.80 -2.17
N MET A 28 -14.41 7.05 -2.04
CA MET A 28 -13.84 7.62 -0.81
C MET A 28 -13.85 9.15 -0.79
N THR A 29 -14.00 9.84 -1.93
CA THR A 29 -13.78 11.30 -2.04
C THR A 29 -15.03 12.15 -2.25
N TRP A 30 -16.22 11.57 -2.44
CA TRP A 30 -17.42 12.40 -2.71
C TRP A 30 -18.06 12.97 -1.43
N TRP A 31 -18.01 12.24 -0.31
CA TRP A 31 -18.54 12.70 0.98
C TRP A 31 -17.60 13.66 1.73
N ILE A 32 -16.31 13.63 1.40
CA ILE A 32 -15.26 14.45 2.03
C ILE A 32 -15.45 15.95 1.78
N PRO A 33 -15.67 16.45 0.54
CA PRO A 33 -15.96 17.87 0.32
C PRO A 33 -17.27 18.28 1.00
N LEU A 34 -18.25 17.38 1.14
CA LEU A 34 -19.48 17.66 1.89
C LEU A 34 -19.17 17.91 3.39
N ILE A 35 -18.37 17.05 4.01
CA ILE A 35 -17.91 17.22 5.41
C ILE A 35 -17.13 18.53 5.56
N PHE A 36 -16.31 18.90 4.56
CA PHE A 36 -15.54 20.13 4.57
C PHE A 36 -16.44 21.38 4.47
N VAL A 37 -17.45 21.36 3.59
CA VAL A 37 -18.43 22.44 3.46
C VAL A 37 -19.26 22.58 4.73
N VAL A 38 -19.77 21.46 5.27
CA VAL A 38 -20.53 21.46 6.53
C VAL A 38 -19.67 21.97 7.69
N GLY A 39 -18.43 21.51 7.80
CA GLY A 39 -17.50 21.95 8.85
C GLY A 39 -17.08 23.41 8.71
N LEU A 40 -16.88 23.91 7.49
CA LEU A 40 -16.64 25.34 7.23
C LEU A 40 -17.85 26.17 7.64
N CYS A 41 -19.06 25.74 7.29
CA CYS A 41 -20.30 26.40 7.70
C CYS A 41 -20.43 26.43 9.23
N VAL A 42 -20.18 25.32 9.93
CA VAL A 42 -20.19 25.26 11.40
C VAL A 42 -19.13 26.17 12.01
N THR A 43 -17.94 26.22 11.42
CA THR A 43 -16.85 27.09 11.89
C THR A 43 -17.19 28.56 11.73
N VAL A 44 -17.71 28.97 10.57
CA VAL A 44 -18.17 30.35 10.32
C VAL A 44 -19.34 30.72 11.24
N TYR A 45 -20.31 29.82 11.40
CA TYR A 45 -21.43 30.00 12.32
C TYR A 45 -21.02 30.05 13.78
N GLY A 46 -19.89 29.45 14.18
CA GLY A 46 -19.36 29.56 15.54
C GLY A 46 -18.51 30.81 15.75
N LEU A 47 -17.69 31.18 14.77
CA LEU A 47 -16.72 32.27 14.89
C LEU A 47 -17.39 33.65 14.88
N VAL A 48 -18.37 33.86 13.99
CA VAL A 48 -19.09 35.14 13.86
C VAL A 48 -19.80 35.55 15.16
N PRO A 49 -20.66 34.72 15.78
CA PRO A 49 -21.29 35.07 17.05
C PRO A 49 -20.30 35.12 18.21
N SER A 50 -19.19 34.36 18.17
CA SER A 50 -18.13 34.47 19.19
C SER A 50 -17.46 35.83 19.21
N ILE A 51 -17.19 36.40 18.03
CA ILE A 51 -16.63 37.76 17.88
C ILE A 51 -17.63 38.80 18.41
N VAL A 52 -18.92 38.62 18.13
CA VAL A 52 -19.99 39.51 18.61
C VAL A 52 -20.11 39.43 20.15
N VAL A 53 -20.15 38.22 20.72
CA VAL A 53 -20.24 37.98 22.16
C VAL A 53 -19.00 38.51 22.91
N TYR A 54 -17.80 38.34 22.35
CA TYR A 54 -16.56 38.89 22.90
C TYR A 54 -16.60 40.43 22.95
N ARG A 55 -17.15 41.06 21.91
CA ARG A 55 -17.30 42.52 21.82
C ARG A 55 -18.37 43.07 22.77
N GLU A 56 -19.38 42.26 23.11
CA GLU A 56 -20.46 42.60 24.04
C GLU A 56 -20.16 42.27 25.52
N GLY A 57 -19.00 41.68 25.83
CA GLY A 57 -18.60 41.37 27.21
C GLY A 57 -19.46 40.30 27.90
N ARG A 58 -20.17 39.46 27.13
CA ARG A 58 -21.04 38.39 27.65
C ARG A 58 -20.25 37.15 28.09
N SER A 59 -20.91 36.30 28.89
CA SER A 59 -20.27 35.25 29.71
C SER A 59 -19.33 34.30 28.95
N ALA A 60 -18.23 33.93 29.62
CA ALA A 60 -17.15 33.09 29.09
C ALA A 60 -17.63 31.72 28.56
N GLY A 61 -18.79 31.22 28.99
CA GLY A 61 -19.31 29.91 28.59
C GLY A 61 -19.61 29.80 27.09
N HIS A 62 -20.10 30.87 26.46
CA HIS A 62 -20.38 30.85 25.02
C HIS A 62 -19.10 30.86 24.17
N LEU A 63 -18.06 31.56 24.62
CA LEU A 63 -16.75 31.58 23.96
C LEU A 63 -16.07 30.20 24.01
N VAL A 64 -16.18 29.50 25.14
CA VAL A 64 -15.66 28.14 25.30
C VAL A 64 -16.40 27.16 24.38
N LEU A 65 -17.73 27.23 24.31
CA LEU A 65 -18.53 26.32 23.48
C LEU A 65 -18.15 26.42 22.00
N PHE A 66 -18.07 27.63 21.44
CA PHE A 66 -17.80 27.82 20.01
C PHE A 66 -16.33 27.68 19.63
N GLY A 67 -15.40 28.05 20.52
CA GLY A 67 -13.96 27.85 20.30
C GLY A 67 -13.59 26.38 20.20
N VAL A 68 -14.19 25.54 21.05
CA VAL A 68 -13.92 24.09 21.11
C VAL A 68 -14.28 23.39 19.79
N PHE A 69 -15.43 23.68 19.18
CA PHE A 69 -15.81 23.06 17.90
C PHE A 69 -14.85 23.40 16.76
N THR A 70 -14.36 24.64 16.71
CA THR A 70 -13.39 25.08 15.69
C THR A 70 -12.04 24.37 15.86
N VAL A 71 -11.58 24.20 17.10
CA VAL A 71 -10.34 23.48 17.41
C VAL A 71 -10.47 22.00 17.06
N PHE A 72 -11.57 21.34 17.43
CA PHE A 72 -11.80 19.93 17.06
C PHE A 72 -11.90 19.73 15.55
N PHE A 73 -12.55 20.65 14.83
CA PHE A 73 -12.63 20.58 13.37
C PHE A 73 -11.25 20.76 12.73
N GLY A 74 -10.47 21.78 13.16
CA GLY A 74 -9.10 21.98 12.69
C GLY A 74 -8.20 20.77 12.98
N TRP A 75 -8.34 20.15 14.16
CA TRP A 75 -7.62 18.95 14.52
C TRP A 75 -8.00 17.74 13.65
N ALA A 76 -9.29 17.53 13.39
CA ALA A 76 -9.79 16.47 12.52
C ALA A 76 -9.31 16.64 11.07
N VAL A 77 -9.32 17.88 10.54
CA VAL A 77 -8.77 18.21 9.21
C VAL A 77 -7.26 17.99 9.18
N GLY A 78 -6.54 18.38 10.23
CA GLY A 78 -5.11 18.15 10.36
C GLY A 78 -4.76 16.66 10.34
N LEU A 79 -5.46 15.84 11.12
CA LEU A 79 -5.33 14.38 11.11
C LEU A 79 -5.65 13.77 9.74
N TRP A 80 -6.67 14.30 9.06
CA TRP A 80 -7.06 13.83 7.74
C TRP A 80 -6.01 14.16 6.66
N LEU A 81 -5.46 15.38 6.66
CA LEU A 81 -4.37 15.78 5.76
C LEU A 81 -3.08 15.00 6.04
N LEU A 82 -2.86 14.59 7.30
CA LEU A 82 -1.78 13.69 7.69
C LEU A 82 -2.04 12.22 7.30
N GLY A 83 -3.30 11.83 7.11
CA GLY A 83 -3.72 10.48 6.74
C GLY A 83 -2.89 9.88 5.60
N PRO A 84 -2.82 10.51 4.41
CA PRO A 84 -1.99 10.06 3.29
C PRO A 84 -0.51 9.84 3.63
N PHE A 85 0.05 10.58 4.60
CA PHE A 85 1.43 10.42 5.05
C PHE A 85 1.61 9.27 6.06
N LEU A 86 0.52 8.83 6.69
CA LEU A 86 0.49 7.70 7.61
C LEU A 86 0.38 6.36 6.86
N PHE A 87 -0.20 6.34 5.65
CA PHE A 87 -0.21 5.16 4.80
C PHE A 87 1.16 4.93 4.17
N ARG A 88 1.79 3.81 4.52
CA ARG A 88 3.10 3.42 4.01
C ARG A 88 2.95 2.15 3.16
N PRO A 89 2.54 2.28 1.89
CA PRO A 89 2.37 1.15 1.01
C PRO A 89 3.68 0.37 0.85
N ARG A 90 3.58 -0.96 0.91
CA ARG A 90 4.70 -1.88 0.69
C ARG A 90 4.25 -3.12 -0.06
N ILE A 91 5.15 -3.67 -0.87
CA ILE A 91 4.97 -4.95 -1.55
C ILE A 91 5.55 -6.04 -0.66
N VAL A 92 4.76 -7.06 -0.34
CA VAL A 92 5.22 -8.20 0.48
C VAL A 92 4.86 -9.53 -0.18
N PRO A 93 5.63 -10.60 0.06
CA PRO A 93 5.26 -11.93 -0.40
C PRO A 93 4.11 -12.49 0.43
N CYS A 94 3.27 -13.30 -0.20
CA CYS A 94 2.26 -14.15 0.41
C CYS A 94 2.45 -15.58 -0.12
N PHE A 95 2.26 -16.59 0.71
CA PHE A 95 2.55 -17.99 0.37
C PHE A 95 1.31 -18.86 0.52
N ALA A 96 1.19 -19.87 -0.34
CA ALA A 96 0.06 -20.79 -0.35
C ALA A 96 0.03 -21.70 0.89
N ARG A 97 1.18 -21.92 1.53
CA ARG A 97 1.36 -22.75 2.73
C ARG A 97 2.36 -22.12 3.70
N GLU A 98 2.29 -22.50 4.98
CA GLU A 98 3.29 -22.14 5.99
C GLU A 98 4.66 -22.70 5.62
N LEU A 99 5.69 -21.86 5.70
CA LEU A 99 7.08 -22.20 5.37
C LEU A 99 7.93 -22.59 6.58
N GLY A 100 7.33 -22.59 7.78
CA GLY A 100 7.99 -22.88 9.06
C GLY A 100 7.89 -21.72 10.07
N PRO A 101 8.66 -21.79 11.17
CA PRO A 101 8.59 -20.82 12.26
C PRO A 101 8.98 -19.42 11.82
N TYR A 102 8.21 -18.43 12.27
CA TYR A 102 8.42 -17.02 11.98
C TYR A 102 9.54 -16.45 12.85
N GLY A 103 10.63 -15.98 12.24
CA GLY A 103 11.73 -15.31 12.93
C GLY A 103 12.81 -14.80 11.98
N GLY A 104 13.64 -13.86 12.46
CA GLY A 104 14.86 -13.43 11.75
C GLY A 104 14.61 -12.82 10.36
N GLU A 105 15.23 -13.41 9.34
CA GLU A 105 15.21 -12.93 7.95
C GLU A 105 13.81 -12.91 7.34
N THR A 106 12.96 -13.88 7.69
CA THR A 106 11.58 -13.97 7.22
C THR A 106 10.79 -12.73 7.65
N MET A 107 10.96 -12.29 8.89
CA MET A 107 10.34 -11.07 9.43
C MET A 107 10.77 -9.81 8.67
N THR A 108 12.04 -9.77 8.24
CA THR A 108 12.60 -8.63 7.52
C THR A 108 11.93 -8.45 6.16
N ALA A 109 11.65 -9.55 5.43
CA ALA A 109 10.95 -9.50 4.15
C ALA A 109 9.53 -8.90 4.26
N PHE A 110 8.79 -9.23 5.33
CA PHE A 110 7.43 -8.70 5.56
C PHE A 110 7.40 -7.24 6.05
N ARG A 111 8.51 -6.74 6.61
CA ARG A 111 8.67 -5.34 7.04
C ARG A 111 9.23 -4.42 5.95
N ARG A 112 9.82 -5.01 4.90
CA ARG A 112 10.41 -4.34 3.75
C ARG A 112 9.43 -4.20 2.57
N GLY A 113 9.93 -3.76 1.41
CA GLY A 113 9.16 -3.67 0.18
C GLY A 113 8.60 -2.27 -0.14
N ARG A 114 9.05 -1.24 0.59
CA ARG A 114 8.65 0.15 0.33
C ARG A 114 9.39 0.74 -0.86
N ALA A 115 10.67 0.41 -1.02
CA ALA A 115 11.44 0.87 -2.17
C ALA A 115 10.95 0.14 -3.42
N LEU A 116 10.67 -1.16 -3.32
CA LEU A 116 9.99 -1.92 -4.38
C LEU A 116 8.66 -1.29 -4.80
N TYR A 117 7.84 -0.83 -3.85
CA TYR A 117 6.59 -0.15 -4.19
C TYR A 117 6.84 1.17 -4.94
N ARG A 118 7.70 2.03 -4.39
CA ARG A 118 8.02 3.36 -4.94
C ARG A 118 8.62 3.28 -6.33
N GLU A 119 9.51 2.32 -6.55
CA GLU A 119 10.26 2.13 -7.78
C GLU A 119 9.72 0.97 -8.64
N SER A 120 8.51 0.48 -8.37
CA SER A 120 7.90 -0.67 -9.07
C SER A 120 7.96 -0.56 -10.59
N ALA A 121 7.66 0.62 -11.14
CA ALA A 121 7.70 0.85 -12.58
C ALA A 121 9.13 0.88 -13.16
N ALA A 122 10.14 1.19 -12.36
CA ALA A 122 11.55 1.12 -12.76
C ALA A 122 12.05 -0.33 -12.69
N VAL A 123 11.65 -1.07 -11.66
CA VAL A 123 11.96 -2.50 -11.49
C VAL A 123 11.34 -3.34 -12.61
N ASP A 124 10.10 -3.08 -13.00
CA ASP A 124 9.46 -3.78 -14.12
C ASP A 124 10.13 -3.46 -15.47
N ARG A 125 10.53 -2.20 -15.69
CA ARG A 125 11.34 -1.84 -16.87
C ARG A 125 12.69 -2.54 -16.89
N LEU A 126 13.32 -2.69 -15.72
CA LEU A 126 14.55 -3.46 -15.60
C LEU A 126 14.30 -4.95 -15.95
N ALA A 127 13.20 -5.55 -15.48
CA ALA A 127 12.83 -6.91 -15.85
C ALA A 127 12.66 -7.07 -17.36
N GLU A 128 11.96 -6.14 -18.00
CA GLU A 128 11.77 -6.12 -19.46
C GLU A 128 13.10 -6.05 -20.22
N ASN A 129 14.01 -5.16 -19.79
CA ASN A 129 15.35 -5.04 -20.38
C ASN A 129 16.18 -6.32 -20.23
N LEU A 130 15.99 -7.05 -19.13
CA LEU A 130 16.64 -8.33 -18.87
C LEU A 130 15.94 -9.52 -19.55
N GLY A 131 14.80 -9.29 -20.22
CA GLY A 131 14.00 -10.33 -20.85
C GLY A 131 13.36 -11.32 -19.87
N VAL A 132 13.25 -10.95 -18.59
CA VAL A 132 12.60 -11.76 -17.56
C VAL A 132 11.19 -11.27 -17.29
N LYS A 133 10.38 -12.12 -16.67
CA LYS A 133 9.01 -11.78 -16.29
C LYS A 133 9.02 -10.60 -15.31
N PRO A 134 8.17 -9.57 -15.48
CA PRO A 134 8.15 -8.44 -14.55
C PRO A 134 7.65 -8.87 -13.18
N LEU A 135 8.08 -8.15 -12.13
CA LEU A 135 7.74 -8.48 -10.75
C LEU A 135 6.22 -8.35 -10.54
N SER A 136 5.58 -7.40 -11.24
CA SER A 136 4.12 -7.25 -11.30
C SER A 136 3.32 -8.45 -11.77
N ALA A 137 3.93 -9.33 -12.57
CA ALA A 137 3.24 -10.51 -13.08
C ALA A 137 3.14 -11.65 -12.04
N PHE A 138 3.82 -11.54 -10.90
CA PHE A 138 3.70 -12.46 -9.77
C PHE A 138 2.66 -12.01 -8.73
N GLY A 139 1.85 -11.01 -9.09
CA GLY A 139 0.76 -10.49 -8.28
C GLY A 139 0.91 -9.00 -7.98
N PHE A 140 -0.24 -8.35 -7.82
CA PHE A 140 -0.45 -7.09 -7.08
C PHE A 140 -1.93 -6.98 -6.70
N GLY A 141 -2.47 -8.07 -6.14
CA GLY A 141 -3.78 -8.04 -5.50
C GLY A 141 -3.74 -7.07 -4.32
N ASP A 142 -4.73 -6.20 -4.23
CA ASP A 142 -4.88 -5.34 -3.06
C ASP A 142 -5.58 -6.14 -1.95
N ASP A 143 -4.86 -6.42 -0.87
CA ASP A 143 -5.41 -7.08 0.33
C ASP A 143 -6.61 -6.30 0.89
N TYR A 144 -6.64 -4.96 0.71
CA TYR A 144 -7.72 -4.10 1.17
C TYR A 144 -9.04 -4.29 0.40
N TYR A 145 -8.97 -4.79 -0.85
CA TYR A 145 -10.14 -5.01 -1.70
C TYR A 145 -10.45 -6.50 -1.93
N GLU A 146 -9.85 -7.39 -1.15
CA GLU A 146 -10.06 -8.85 -1.21
C GLU A 146 -9.93 -9.43 -2.64
N GLN A 147 -9.03 -8.86 -3.44
CA GLN A 147 -8.83 -9.34 -4.81
C GLN A 147 -8.35 -10.80 -4.81
N GLU A 148 -8.78 -11.56 -5.83
CA GLU A 148 -8.40 -12.95 -5.96
C GLU A 148 -6.88 -13.07 -6.14
N ILE A 149 -6.25 -13.80 -5.21
CA ILE A 149 -4.80 -14.03 -5.23
C ILE A 149 -4.50 -15.06 -6.30
N ARG A 150 -3.66 -14.68 -7.27
CA ARG A 150 -3.13 -15.62 -8.25
C ARG A 150 -1.83 -16.20 -7.73
N TRP A 151 -1.81 -17.52 -7.56
CA TRP A 151 -0.62 -18.24 -7.12
C TRP A 151 0.34 -18.51 -8.26
N HIS A 152 1.63 -18.39 -7.97
CA HIS A 152 2.73 -18.59 -8.91
C HIS A 152 3.82 -19.49 -8.31
N PRO A 153 4.51 -20.31 -9.12
CA PRO A 153 5.64 -21.10 -8.64
C PRO A 153 6.75 -20.22 -8.06
N ALA A 154 7.19 -20.51 -6.83
CA ALA A 154 8.27 -19.76 -6.19
C ALA A 154 9.60 -19.86 -6.94
N SER A 155 9.87 -20.96 -7.64
CA SER A 155 11.06 -21.12 -8.49
C SER A 155 11.10 -20.10 -9.64
N GLU A 156 9.96 -19.81 -10.26
CA GLU A 156 9.84 -18.80 -11.32
C GLU A 156 10.06 -17.38 -10.77
N GLY A 157 9.49 -17.12 -9.58
CA GLY A 157 9.67 -15.87 -8.86
C GLY A 157 11.13 -15.64 -8.45
N LEU A 158 11.78 -16.64 -7.86
CA LEU A 158 13.17 -16.58 -7.44
C LEU A 158 14.09 -16.26 -8.62
N THR A 159 13.91 -16.96 -9.74
CA THR A 159 14.68 -16.72 -10.98
C THR A 159 14.58 -15.26 -11.42
N THR A 160 13.38 -14.68 -11.35
CA THR A 160 13.15 -13.28 -11.69
C THR A 160 13.85 -12.34 -10.72
N ILE A 161 13.71 -12.57 -9.42
CA ILE A 161 14.29 -11.74 -8.37
C ILE A 161 15.83 -11.73 -8.47
N GLU A 162 16.44 -12.89 -8.67
CA GLU A 162 17.90 -13.01 -8.80
C GLU A 162 18.43 -12.35 -10.10
N ALA A 163 17.66 -12.39 -11.19
CA ALA A 163 17.98 -11.63 -12.40
C ALA A 163 17.91 -10.11 -12.15
N LEU A 164 16.86 -9.65 -11.46
CA LEU A 164 16.70 -8.24 -11.09
C LEU A 164 17.82 -7.75 -10.17
N GLN A 165 18.26 -8.56 -9.20
CA GLN A 165 19.39 -8.22 -8.34
C GLN A 165 20.69 -8.04 -9.14
N ARG A 166 20.98 -8.96 -10.07
CA ARG A 166 22.16 -8.85 -10.93
C ARG A 166 22.09 -7.64 -11.87
N GLY A 167 20.93 -7.40 -12.48
CA GLY A 167 20.73 -6.25 -13.35
C GLY A 167 20.73 -4.91 -12.60
N LEU A 168 20.29 -4.88 -11.35
CA LEU A 168 20.37 -3.69 -10.51
C LEU A 168 21.84 -3.38 -10.14
N ALA A 169 22.62 -4.41 -9.82
CA ALA A 169 24.03 -4.28 -9.49
C ALA A 169 24.89 -3.78 -10.68
N SER A 170 24.44 -3.99 -11.92
CA SER A 170 25.13 -3.49 -13.12
C SER A 170 24.76 -2.06 -13.50
N LEU A 171 23.81 -1.41 -12.82
CA LEU A 171 23.49 0.00 -13.04
C LEU A 171 24.57 0.92 -12.45
N THR A 172 24.82 2.05 -13.11
CA THR A 172 25.80 3.05 -12.67
C THR A 172 25.51 3.60 -11.27
N VAL A 173 24.23 3.71 -10.91
CA VAL A 173 23.78 4.13 -9.57
C VAL A 173 22.66 3.19 -9.11
N PRO A 174 22.99 2.09 -8.40
CA PRO A 174 21.98 1.16 -7.91
C PRO A 174 21.17 1.76 -6.76
N SER A 175 19.83 1.60 -6.81
CA SER A 175 18.97 1.97 -5.68
C SER A 175 19.20 1.01 -4.52
N ARG A 176 19.92 1.48 -3.50
CA ARG A 176 20.23 0.69 -2.29
C ARG A 176 18.98 0.12 -1.63
N GLY A 177 17.90 0.91 -1.57
CA GLY A 177 16.63 0.49 -0.99
C GLY A 177 15.98 -0.67 -1.76
N VAL A 178 16.01 -0.60 -3.10
CA VAL A 178 15.48 -1.69 -3.95
C VAL A 178 16.34 -2.94 -3.83
N ALA A 179 17.67 -2.81 -3.80
CA ALA A 179 18.57 -3.95 -3.64
C ALA A 179 18.32 -4.68 -2.30
N GLU A 180 18.19 -3.92 -1.23
CA GLU A 180 17.88 -4.41 0.11
C GLU A 180 16.49 -5.08 0.20
N ASP A 181 15.48 -4.54 -0.47
CA ASP A 181 14.15 -5.14 -0.55
C ASP A 181 14.16 -6.42 -1.39
N LEU A 182 14.85 -6.44 -2.54
CA LEU A 182 15.00 -7.64 -3.37
C LEU A 182 15.77 -8.75 -2.67
N GLN A 183 16.79 -8.42 -1.87
CA GLN A 183 17.53 -9.40 -1.07
C GLN A 183 16.66 -10.07 -0.01
N ALA A 184 15.87 -9.28 0.72
CA ALA A 184 14.94 -9.83 1.70
C ALA A 184 13.83 -10.67 1.02
N LEU A 185 13.37 -10.26 -0.18
CA LEU A 185 12.41 -11.05 -0.94
C LEU A 185 13.01 -12.36 -1.42
N ALA A 186 14.24 -12.34 -1.95
CA ALA A 186 14.95 -13.51 -2.44
C ALA A 186 15.15 -14.57 -1.36
N SER A 187 15.51 -14.18 -0.12
CA SER A 187 15.74 -15.14 0.96
C SER A 187 14.50 -15.96 1.27
N VAL A 188 13.32 -15.32 1.36
CA VAL A 188 12.07 -16.03 1.70
C VAL A 188 11.49 -16.79 0.51
N VAL A 189 11.58 -16.22 -0.70
CA VAL A 189 11.12 -16.92 -1.92
C VAL A 189 12.01 -18.14 -2.23
N ARG A 190 13.29 -18.11 -1.86
CA ARG A 190 14.17 -19.29 -1.94
C ARG A 190 13.68 -20.43 -1.06
N THR A 191 13.36 -20.16 0.20
CA THR A 191 12.76 -21.17 1.08
C THR A 191 11.44 -21.72 0.52
N ALA A 192 10.61 -20.86 -0.07
CA ALA A 192 9.38 -21.31 -0.74
C ALA A 192 9.68 -22.20 -1.96
N ALA A 193 10.68 -21.86 -2.75
CA ALA A 193 11.09 -22.65 -3.92
C ALA A 193 11.65 -24.02 -3.51
N GLU A 194 12.49 -24.08 -2.47
CA GLU A 194 13.02 -25.32 -1.90
C GLU A 194 11.90 -26.25 -1.40
N GLN A 195 10.85 -25.68 -0.82
CA GLN A 195 9.69 -26.42 -0.32
C GLN A 195 8.58 -26.62 -1.38
N SER A 196 8.81 -26.19 -2.63
CA SER A 196 7.82 -26.23 -3.72
C SER A 196 6.47 -25.60 -3.33
N VAL A 197 6.51 -24.47 -2.64
CA VAL A 197 5.34 -23.70 -2.20
C VAL A 197 5.13 -22.52 -3.14
N ASP A 198 3.92 -22.39 -3.66
CA ASP A 198 3.54 -21.25 -4.50
C ASP A 198 3.45 -19.96 -3.69
N PHE A 199 3.69 -18.84 -4.37
CA PHE A 199 3.65 -17.51 -3.78
C PHE A 199 2.91 -16.51 -4.68
N SER A 200 2.56 -15.36 -4.10
CA SER A 200 2.07 -14.18 -4.79
C SER A 200 2.63 -12.94 -4.12
N LEU A 201 2.74 -11.84 -4.86
CA LEU A 201 3.02 -10.52 -4.30
C LEU A 201 1.71 -9.77 -4.03
N VAL A 202 1.64 -9.13 -2.87
CA VAL A 202 0.47 -8.36 -2.41
C VAL A 202 0.87 -6.96 -1.95
N LEU A 203 -0.04 -6.01 -2.15
CA LEU A 203 0.13 -4.63 -1.71
C LEU A 203 -0.48 -4.43 -0.33
N ARG A 204 0.33 -3.98 0.64
CA ARG A 204 -0.14 -3.64 2.00
C ARG A 204 -0.10 -2.15 2.24
N LEU A 205 -1.23 -1.57 2.67
CA LEU A 205 -1.41 -0.14 2.94
C LEU A 205 -1.17 0.26 4.41
N HIS A 206 -1.25 -0.69 5.36
CA HIS A 206 -1.19 -0.42 6.80
C HIS A 206 0.08 -0.94 7.50
N ALA A 207 0.49 -0.19 8.53
CA ALA A 207 1.60 -0.52 9.42
C ALA A 207 1.20 -1.50 10.54
N LYS A 208 -0.08 -1.51 10.92
CA LYS A 208 -0.65 -2.40 11.94
C LYS A 208 -1.35 -3.60 11.27
N ASP A 209 -1.11 -4.75 11.89
CA ASP A 209 -1.89 -5.99 11.90
C ASP A 209 -1.53 -7.12 10.91
N SER A 210 -1.43 -8.31 11.54
CA SER A 210 -1.14 -9.66 11.05
C SER A 210 0.11 -9.83 10.16
N MET A 211 1.24 -10.15 10.83
CA MET A 211 2.49 -10.60 10.18
C MET A 211 2.38 -11.98 9.52
N GLN A 212 1.18 -12.56 9.51
CA GLN A 212 0.81 -13.79 8.81
C GLN A 212 -0.35 -13.47 7.87
N VAL A 213 -0.09 -13.32 6.56
CA VAL A 213 -1.04 -13.87 5.57
C VAL A 213 -0.42 -15.18 5.13
N VAL A 214 -0.29 -16.07 6.11
CA VAL A 214 -0.40 -17.48 5.82
C VAL A 214 -1.72 -17.90 6.43
N ARG A 215 -2.74 -17.86 5.58
CA ARG A 215 -3.78 -18.89 5.58
C ARG A 215 -4.67 -18.68 4.36
N THR A 216 -4.83 -19.79 3.67
CA THR A 216 -5.98 -20.23 2.90
C THR A 216 -7.26 -19.42 3.18
N ARG A 217 -8.08 -19.31 2.15
CA ARG A 217 -9.48 -18.84 2.10
C ARG A 217 -10.34 -19.15 3.35
N GLU A 218 -9.94 -20.11 4.19
CA GLU A 218 -10.62 -20.59 5.40
C GLU A 218 -10.47 -19.70 6.66
N VAL A 219 -9.50 -18.78 6.74
CA VAL A 219 -9.34 -17.90 7.94
C VAL A 219 -9.78 -16.45 7.73
N ARG A 220 -10.29 -16.12 6.53
CA ARG A 220 -10.97 -14.82 6.31
C ARG A 220 -12.35 -14.72 6.99
N GLN A 221 -12.75 -15.74 7.75
CA GLN A 221 -13.81 -15.64 8.74
C GLN A 221 -13.20 -15.71 10.15
N GLY A 222 -12.86 -14.53 10.68
CA GLY A 222 -12.71 -14.30 12.13
C GLY A 222 -11.32 -14.55 12.72
N SER A 223 -10.54 -13.46 12.87
CA SER A 223 -9.93 -13.09 14.15
C SER A 223 -9.13 -11.78 14.02
N PHE A 224 -9.54 -10.76 14.78
CA PHE A 224 -8.72 -9.61 15.17
C PHE A 224 -7.95 -9.99 16.42
N TRP A 225 -6.61 -9.85 16.43
CA TRP A 225 -5.81 -9.55 17.62
C TRP A 225 -4.53 -8.83 17.21
#